data_AF-A0A0G1Z649-F1
#
_entry.id   AF-A0A0G1Z649-F1
#
_cell.length_a   1.000
_cell.length_b   1.000
_cell.length_c   1.000
_cell.angle_alpha   90.00
_cell.angle_beta   90.00
_cell.angle_gamma   90.00
#
_symmetry.space_group_name_H-M   'P 1'
#
loop_
_entity.id
_entity.type
_entity.pdbx_description
1 polymer ?
#
loop_
_entity_poly.entity_id
_entity_poly.type
_entity_poly.pdbx_seq_one_letter_code
_entity_poly.pdbx_strand_id
1 'polypeptide(L)'
;MMDFLKNKFVIGIAVVALAGIAWWGMSGGGATAPLLTTDTPTTASDVELVTTLLTLRAVTLNGTIFTDPAFMSLKDFGKEIVPEPVGRPNPFAPLSASAQQTGTQGAQVLNRDTARIFAQPKAGQQ
;
A
#
# COMPACT_ATOMS: atom_id res chain seq x y z
N MET A 1 -39.13 82.35 -12.82
CA MET A 1 -37.74 82.00 -13.21
C MET A 1 -37.11 80.92 -12.31
N MET A 2 -37.54 80.78 -11.04
CA MET A 2 -37.00 79.77 -10.12
C MET A 2 -37.68 78.39 -10.19
N ASP A 3 -38.83 78.27 -10.84
CA ASP A 3 -39.59 77.00 -10.91
C ASP A 3 -38.96 76.00 -11.88
N PHE A 4 -38.33 76.48 -12.96
CA PHE A 4 -37.59 75.63 -13.90
C PHE A 4 -36.35 74.98 -13.26
N LEU A 5 -35.70 75.66 -12.31
CA LEU A 5 -34.56 75.12 -11.58
C LEU A 5 -35.02 74.05 -10.57
N LYS A 6 -36.09 74.31 -9.81
CA LYS A 6 -36.65 73.34 -8.84
C LYS A 6 -37.06 72.03 -9.51
N ASN A 7 -37.73 72.08 -10.66
CA ASN A 7 -38.14 70.87 -11.39
C ASN A 7 -36.94 70.05 -11.88
N LYS A 8 -35.87 70.72 -12.33
CA LYS A 8 -34.62 70.03 -12.74
C LYS A 8 -33.89 69.40 -11.55
N PHE A 9 -33.89 70.05 -10.37
CA PHE A 9 -33.36 69.46 -9.14
C PHE A 9 -34.18 68.25 -8.67
N VAL A 10 -35.51 68.35 -8.71
CA VAL A 10 -36.41 67.23 -8.36
C VAL A 10 -36.22 66.05 -9.31
N ILE A 11 -36.11 66.30 -10.63
CA ILE A 11 -35.81 65.26 -11.62
C ILE A 11 -34.42 64.65 -11.38
N GLY A 12 -33.42 65.47 -11.08
CA GLY A 12 -32.07 64.98 -10.76
C GLY A 12 -32.04 64.07 -9.54
N ILE A 13 -32.73 64.45 -8.46
CA ILE A 13 -32.84 63.63 -7.25
C ILE A 13 -33.59 62.32 -7.53
N ALA A 14 -34.66 62.36 -8.33
CA ALA A 14 -35.41 61.17 -8.71
C ALA A 14 -34.54 60.18 -9.51
N VAL A 15 -33.71 60.65 -10.44
CA VAL A 15 -32.79 59.81 -11.20
C VAL A 15 -31.73 59.18 -10.30
N VAL A 16 -31.15 59.95 -9.38
CA VAL A 16 -30.16 59.43 -8.42
C VAL A 16 -30.77 58.40 -7.47
N ALA A 17 -32.00 58.62 -7.02
CA ALA A 17 -32.72 57.65 -6.18
C ALA A 17 -32.99 56.34 -6.93
N LEU A 18 -33.44 56.41 -8.19
CA LEU A 18 -33.64 55.23 -9.03
C LEU A 18 -32.33 54.47 -9.31
N ALA A 19 -31.24 55.20 -9.58
CA ALA A 19 -29.92 54.60 -9.75
C ALA A 19 -29.43 53.92 -8.46
N GLY A 20 -29.66 54.52 -7.29
CA GLY A 20 -29.32 53.93 -6.00
C GLY A 20 -30.10 52.65 -5.71
N ILE A 21 -31.39 52.61 -6.05
CA ILE A 21 -32.24 51.40 -5.89
C ILE A 21 -31.78 50.29 -6.84
N ALA A 22 -31.49 50.63 -8.11
CA ALA A 22 -30.98 49.67 -9.08
C ALA A 22 -29.61 49.11 -8.68
N TRP A 23 -28.71 49.96 -8.17
CA TRP A 23 -27.42 49.54 -7.65
C TRP A 23 -27.56 48.65 -6.41
N TRP A 24 -28.44 49.02 -5.48
CA TRP A 24 -28.67 48.22 -4.27
C TRP A 24 -29.20 46.82 -4.63
N GLY A 25 -30.17 46.74 -5.54
CA GLY A 25 -30.71 45.46 -6.03
C GLY A 25 -29.68 44.58 -6.75
N MET A 26 -28.69 45.18 -7.42
CA MET A 26 -27.61 44.45 -8.11
C MET A 26 -26.39 44.16 -7.22
N SER A 27 -26.24 44.91 -6.11
CA SER A 27 -25.15 44.72 -5.14
C SER A 27 -25.38 43.55 -4.17
N GLY A 28 -26.55 42.91 -4.22
CA GLY A 28 -26.81 41.65 -3.55
C GLY A 28 -25.81 40.61 -4.03
N GLY A 29 -24.90 40.21 -3.13
CA GLY A 29 -23.75 39.36 -3.41
C GLY A 29 -24.09 38.18 -4.31
N GLY A 30 -23.27 38.03 -5.36
CA GLY A 30 -23.37 36.90 -6.29
C GLY A 30 -23.44 35.60 -5.51
N ALA A 31 -24.38 34.74 -5.90
CA ALA A 31 -24.59 33.44 -5.30
C ALA A 31 -23.25 32.70 -5.26
N THR A 32 -22.63 32.65 -4.08
CA THR A 32 -21.51 31.77 -3.82
C THR A 32 -22.10 30.37 -3.84
N ALA A 33 -21.92 29.67 -4.97
CA ALA A 33 -22.18 28.24 -5.04
C ALA A 33 -21.47 27.59 -3.82
N PRO A 34 -22.17 26.76 -3.03
CA PRO A 34 -21.56 26.12 -1.88
C PRO A 34 -20.30 25.37 -2.31
N LEU A 35 -19.15 25.72 -1.73
CA LEU A 35 -17.87 25.06 -2.02
C LEU A 35 -17.85 23.59 -1.53
N LEU A 36 -18.82 23.22 -0.70
CA LEU A 36 -19.11 21.84 -0.35
C LEU A 36 -20.45 21.42 -0.94
N THR A 37 -20.39 20.56 -1.96
CA THR A 37 -21.50 19.73 -2.37
C THR A 37 -21.42 18.43 -1.57
N THR A 38 -22.45 18.12 -0.80
CA THR A 38 -22.60 16.77 -0.24
C THR A 38 -22.92 15.85 -1.42
N ASP A 39 -21.95 15.05 -1.86
CA ASP A 39 -22.22 13.96 -2.77
C ASP A 39 -23.14 12.97 -2.05
N THR A 40 -24.39 12.90 -2.50
CA THR A 40 -25.27 11.80 -2.15
C THR A 40 -24.61 10.53 -2.70
N PRO A 41 -24.31 9.52 -1.86
CA PRO A 41 -23.65 8.30 -2.33
C PRO A 41 -24.51 7.67 -3.42
N THR A 42 -24.02 7.71 -4.66
CA THR A 42 -24.75 7.22 -5.83
C THR A 42 -24.45 5.75 -6.12
N THR A 43 -23.43 5.18 -5.48
CA THR A 43 -23.10 3.75 -5.57
C THR A 43 -23.25 3.05 -4.22
N ALA A 44 -23.67 1.78 -4.25
CA ALA A 44 -23.88 0.97 -3.05
C ALA A 44 -22.62 0.88 -2.16
N SER A 45 -21.44 0.89 -2.78
CA SER A 45 -20.14 0.85 -2.10
C SER A 45 -19.87 2.07 -1.23
N ASP A 46 -20.31 3.26 -1.65
CA ASP A 46 -20.13 4.50 -0.89
C ASP A 46 -21.02 4.51 0.37
N VAL A 47 -22.24 3.96 0.25
CA VAL A 47 -23.16 3.81 1.39
C VAL A 47 -22.59 2.83 2.42
N GLU A 48 -22.05 1.71 1.98
CA GLU A 48 -21.45 0.69 2.86
C GLU A 48 -20.23 1.22 3.60
N LEU A 49 -19.35 1.96 2.91
CA LEU A 49 -18.18 2.58 3.51
C LEU A 49 -18.57 3.62 4.55
N VAL A 50 -19.50 4.53 4.23
CA VAL A 50 -19.98 5.55 5.19
C VAL A 50 -20.65 4.89 6.40
N THR A 51 -21.43 3.82 6.19
CA THR A 51 -22.07 3.06 7.27
C THR A 51 -21.03 2.38 8.18
N THR A 52 -19.98 1.81 7.59
CA THR A 52 -18.88 1.18 8.33
C THR A 52 -18.11 2.22 9.15
N LEU A 53 -17.79 3.37 8.56
CA LEU A 53 -17.12 4.47 9.25
C LEU A 53 -17.96 5.03 10.40
N LEU A 54 -19.27 5.15 10.21
CA LEU A 54 -20.19 5.59 11.27
C LEU A 54 -20.27 4.58 12.41
N THR A 55 -20.23 3.29 12.09
CA THR A 55 -20.19 2.20 13.07
C THR A 55 -18.89 2.22 13.86
N LEU A 56 -17.74 2.32 13.18
CA LEU A 56 -16.42 2.38 13.83
C LEU A 56 -16.23 3.63 14.70
N ARG A 57 -16.77 4.78 14.29
CA ARG A 57 -16.86 5.98 15.14
C ARG A 57 -17.55 5.68 16.48
N ALA A 58 -18.63 4.91 16.46
CA ALA A 58 -19.44 4.64 17.64
C ALA A 58 -18.78 3.61 18.58
N VAL A 59 -17.80 2.85 18.09
CA VAL A 59 -17.04 1.90 18.91
C VAL A 59 -16.03 2.66 19.75
N THR A 60 -16.32 2.79 21.05
CA THR A 60 -15.35 3.26 22.03
C THR A 60 -14.79 2.06 22.78
N LEU A 61 -13.47 1.89 22.75
CA LEU A 61 -12.77 0.85 23.51
C LEU A 61 -12.60 1.35 24.94
N ASN A 62 -13.44 0.85 25.85
CA ASN A 62 -13.29 1.12 27.27
C ASN A 62 -12.28 0.14 27.89
N GLY A 63 -11.14 0.67 28.36
CA GLY A 63 -10.08 -0.11 28.98
C GLY A 63 -10.38 -0.62 30.40
N THR A 64 -11.58 -0.40 30.94
CA THR A 64 -11.95 -0.83 32.29
C THR A 64 -11.85 -2.33 32.50
N ILE A 65 -11.92 -3.14 31.43
CA ILE A 65 -11.73 -4.60 31.53
C ILE A 65 -10.37 -4.94 32.16
N PHE A 66 -9.33 -4.12 31.91
CA PHE A 66 -7.99 -4.33 32.44
C PHE A 66 -7.85 -3.92 33.91
N THR A 67 -8.86 -3.27 34.48
CA THR A 67 -8.94 -2.95 35.91
C THR A 67 -9.87 -3.90 36.69
N ASP A 68 -10.56 -4.79 35.98
CA ASP A 68 -11.48 -5.74 36.58
C ASP A 68 -10.69 -6.76 37.43
N PRO A 69 -11.07 -6.99 38.71
CA PRO A 69 -10.41 -7.97 39.56
C PRO A 69 -10.37 -9.39 38.97
N ALA A 70 -11.38 -9.79 38.19
CA ALA A 70 -11.38 -11.07 37.48
C ALA A 70 -10.30 -11.08 36.40
N PHE A 71 -10.14 -10.00 35.62
CA PHE A 71 -9.06 -9.88 34.64
C PHE A 71 -7.67 -9.92 35.31
N MET A 72 -7.51 -9.21 36.44
CA MET A 72 -6.27 -9.22 37.23
C MET A 72 -5.96 -10.58 37.86
N SER A 73 -6.97 -11.44 38.06
CA SER A 73 -6.80 -12.78 38.60
C SER A 73 -6.37 -13.83 37.56
N LEU A 74 -6.42 -13.49 36.26
CA LEU A 74 -5.99 -14.42 35.21
C LEU A 74 -4.49 -14.68 35.34
N LYS A 75 -4.17 -15.96 35.49
CA LYS A 75 -2.80 -16.45 35.49
C LYS A 75 -2.49 -17.04 34.12
N ASP A 76 -1.35 -16.66 33.55
CA ASP A 76 -0.84 -17.32 32.36
C ASP A 76 -0.43 -18.77 32.69
N PHE A 77 -0.87 -19.71 31.87
CA PHE A 77 -0.55 -21.14 31.97
C PHE A 77 0.44 -21.59 30.89
N GLY A 78 1.15 -20.65 30.27
CA GLY A 78 2.24 -20.93 29.34
C GLY A 78 3.22 -21.93 29.94
N LYS A 79 3.53 -22.98 29.17
CA LYS A 79 4.58 -23.95 29.50
C LYS A 79 5.87 -23.50 28.82
N GLU A 80 6.96 -23.50 29.55
CA GLU A 80 8.28 -23.28 28.96
C GLU A 80 8.56 -24.36 27.91
N ILE A 81 8.87 -23.92 26.69
CA ILE A 81 9.27 -24.82 25.61
C ILE A 81 10.75 -25.08 25.79
N VAL A 82 11.10 -26.32 26.13
CA VAL A 82 12.51 -26.74 26.17
C VAL A 82 13.04 -26.70 24.74
N PRO A 83 14.15 -25.98 24.47
CA PRO A 83 14.75 -25.97 23.15
C PRO A 83 15.18 -27.38 22.75
N GLU A 84 14.62 -27.89 21.66
CA GLU A 84 15.05 -29.15 21.08
C GLU A 84 16.28 -28.93 20.18
N PRO A 85 17.21 -29.89 20.11
CA PRO A 85 18.34 -29.81 19.19
C PRO A 85 17.84 -29.72 17.74
N VAL A 86 18.62 -29.03 16.89
CA VAL A 86 18.34 -28.97 15.45
C VAL A 86 18.13 -30.38 14.90
N GLY A 87 17.03 -30.57 14.15
CA GLY A 87 16.66 -31.86 13.57
C GLY A 87 17.71 -32.40 12.60
N ARG A 88 17.46 -33.60 12.07
CA ARG A 88 18.34 -34.20 11.06
C ARG A 88 18.44 -33.29 9.82
N PRO A 89 19.62 -33.20 9.18
CA PRO A 89 19.75 -32.56 7.88
C PRO A 89 18.69 -33.11 6.91
N ASN A 90 18.07 -32.21 6.14
CA ASN A 90 17.00 -32.57 5.21
C ASN A 90 17.52 -33.60 4.19
N PRO A 91 17.03 -34.86 4.19
CA PRO A 91 17.50 -35.90 3.28
C PRO A 91 17.02 -35.68 1.83
N PHE A 92 16.14 -34.70 1.61
CA PHE A 92 15.66 -34.26 0.31
C PHE A 92 16.25 -32.90 -0.09
N ALA A 93 17.26 -32.38 0.63
CA ALA A 93 17.94 -31.16 0.21
C ALA A 93 18.56 -31.38 -1.18
N PRO A 94 18.38 -30.44 -2.13
CA PRO A 94 19.04 -30.53 -3.44
C PRO A 94 20.54 -30.66 -3.24
N LEU A 95 21.15 -31.67 -3.88
CA LEU A 95 22.60 -31.75 -3.94
C LEU A 95 23.10 -30.47 -4.62
N SER A 96 23.87 -29.65 -3.92
CA SER A 96 24.60 -28.56 -4.56
C SER A 96 25.42 -29.18 -5.70
N ALA A 97 25.28 -28.66 -6.91
CA ALA A 97 25.86 -29.17 -8.15
C ALA A 97 27.41 -29.09 -8.22
N SER A 98 28.08 -29.20 -7.09
CA SER A 98 29.53 -29.18 -6.91
C SER A 98 30.10 -30.47 -6.31
N ALA A 99 29.30 -31.52 -6.05
CA ALA A 99 29.81 -32.86 -5.73
C ALA A 99 30.39 -33.61 -6.94
N GLN A 100 30.68 -32.91 -8.03
CA GLN A 100 31.33 -33.44 -9.22
C GLN A 100 32.81 -33.08 -9.21
N GLN A 101 33.53 -33.40 -8.14
CA GLN A 101 35.00 -33.45 -8.11
C GLN A 101 35.51 -33.93 -6.73
N THR A 102 35.39 -35.23 -6.45
CA THR A 102 36.39 -35.96 -5.65
C THR A 102 36.00 -37.44 -5.63
N GLY A 103 36.67 -38.26 -6.44
CA GLY A 103 36.50 -39.71 -6.35
C GLY A 103 36.81 -40.54 -7.59
N THR A 104 37.93 -40.32 -8.28
CA THR A 104 38.54 -41.39 -9.11
C THR A 104 40.05 -41.21 -9.25
N GLN A 105 40.77 -41.25 -8.13
CA GLN A 105 42.17 -41.69 -8.12
C GLN A 105 42.18 -43.06 -7.44
N GLY A 106 42.44 -44.10 -8.23
CA GLY A 106 42.60 -45.47 -7.74
C GLY A 106 41.53 -46.46 -8.22
N ALA A 107 41.49 -46.74 -9.54
CA ALA A 107 41.01 -48.03 -10.07
C ALA A 107 41.20 -48.15 -11.61
N GLN A 108 42.41 -47.94 -12.14
CA GLN A 108 42.80 -48.45 -13.47
C GLN A 108 44.32 -48.73 -13.50
N VAL A 109 44.84 -49.47 -12.51
CA VAL A 109 46.05 -50.27 -12.69
C VAL A 109 45.58 -51.62 -13.21
N LEU A 110 45.26 -51.70 -14.50
CA LEU A 110 45.28 -52.96 -15.24
C LEU A 110 45.34 -52.67 -16.75
N ASN A 111 46.49 -52.98 -17.33
CA ASN A 111 46.68 -53.39 -18.72
C ASN A 111 46.59 -52.29 -19.82
N ARG A 112 47.73 -51.64 -20.08
CA ARG A 112 48.00 -50.93 -21.35
C ARG A 112 49.28 -51.40 -22.06
N ASP A 113 49.83 -52.56 -21.70
CA ASP A 113 51.10 -53.06 -22.24
C ASP A 113 50.97 -54.11 -23.37
N THR A 114 49.80 -54.32 -23.95
CA THR A 114 49.63 -55.30 -25.05
C THR A 114 49.37 -54.72 -26.44
N ALA A 115 49.45 -53.39 -26.63
CA ALA A 115 49.16 -52.77 -27.93
C ALA A 115 50.35 -52.02 -28.58
N ARG A 116 51.60 -52.36 -28.25
CA ARG A 116 52.80 -51.77 -28.90
C ARG A 116 53.84 -52.76 -29.41
N ILE A 117 53.50 -54.06 -29.55
CA ILE A 117 54.44 -55.11 -29.99
C ILE A 117 54.44 -55.36 -31.52
N PHE A 118 53.54 -54.77 -32.32
CA PHE A 118 53.49 -55.02 -33.78
C PHE A 118 53.53 -53.77 -34.67
N ALA A 119 54.42 -52.83 -34.38
CA ALA A 119 54.81 -51.79 -35.35
C ALA A 119 56.33 -51.79 -35.52
N GLN A 120 56.85 -52.72 -36.35
CA GLN A 120 58.22 -52.63 -36.86
C GLN A 120 58.30 -51.52 -37.91
N PRO A 121 59.23 -50.55 -37.78
CA PRO A 121 59.64 -49.70 -38.88
C PRO A 121 60.63 -50.48 -39.77
N LYS A 122 60.27 -50.64 -41.05
CA LYS A 122 61.16 -51.11 -42.11
C LYS A 122 61.96 -49.91 -42.64
N ALA A 123 63.20 -49.73 -42.21
CA ALA A 123 64.24 -49.01 -42.96
C ALA A 123 65.61 -49.17 -42.28
N GLY A 124 66.48 -49.96 -42.92
CA GLY A 124 67.87 -50.16 -42.56
C GLY A 124 68.51 -51.14 -43.54
N GLN A 125 68.86 -50.64 -44.74
CA GLN A 125 69.88 -51.27 -45.57
C GLN A 125 70.92 -50.19 -45.90
N GLN A 126 72.02 -50.23 -45.16
CA GLN A 126 73.36 -50.28 -45.72
C GLN A 126 74.05 -51.48 -45.08
#